data_AF-A0AAU5J6I0-F1
#
_entry.id   AF-A0AAU5J6I0-F1
#
_cell.length_a   1.000
_cell.length_b   1.000
_cell.length_c   1.000
_cell.angle_alpha   90.00
_cell.angle_beta   90.00
_cell.angle_gamma   90.00
#
_symmetry.space_group_name_H-M   'P 1'
#
loop_
_entity.id
_entity.type
_entity.pdbx_description
1 polymer ?
#
loop_
_entity_poly.entity_id
_entity_poly.type
_entity_poly.pdbx_seq_one_letter_code
_entity_poly.pdbx_strand_id
1 'polypeptide(L)' 'MVGEGSEPEECTPEPGSFAVDVRDGRVGRVTGHVGPYVRLRPPGGGPEWDCPPESVRPASPGLVLRARVTEVNREGQLPR' A
#
# COMPACT_ATOMS: atom_id res chain seq x y z
N MET A 1 26.62 28.52 -11.80
CA MET A 1 25.75 28.36 -10.61
C MET A 1 25.52 26.87 -10.50
N VAL A 2 25.97 26.26 -9.39
CA VAL A 2 25.75 24.86 -8.96
C VAL A 2 24.43 24.31 -9.52
N GLY A 3 24.36 23.17 -10.21
CA GLY A 3 24.96 21.87 -9.90
C GLY A 3 23.78 20.91 -9.79
N GLU A 4 23.68 19.97 -10.73
CA GLU A 4 22.65 18.93 -10.84
C GLU A 4 22.37 18.19 -9.53
N GLY A 5 21.10 17.81 -9.38
CA GLY A 5 20.62 16.95 -8.31
C GLY A 5 19.11 16.79 -8.42
N SER A 6 18.63 16.18 -9.50
CA SER A 6 17.33 15.51 -9.45
C SER A 6 17.47 14.44 -8.36
N GLU A 7 17.00 14.76 -7.16
CA GLU A 7 16.86 13.79 -6.08
C GLU A 7 16.06 12.60 -6.65
N PRO A 8 16.46 11.35 -6.39
CA PRO A 8 15.75 10.23 -6.98
C PRO A 8 14.31 10.36 -6.50
N GLU A 9 13.36 10.47 -7.44
CA GLU A 9 11.97 10.23 -7.11
C GLU A 9 11.95 8.79 -6.59
N GLU A 10 12.06 8.67 -5.27
CA GLU A 10 12.01 7.41 -4.54
C GLU A 10 10.83 6.65 -5.11
N CYS A 11 11.04 5.35 -5.43
CA CYS A 11 10.04 4.41 -5.95
C CYS A 11 8.93 4.20 -4.90
N THR A 12 8.22 5.28 -4.64
CA THR A 12 7.18 5.48 -3.66
C THR A 12 5.95 4.88 -4.32
N PRO A 13 5.45 3.72 -3.87
CA PRO A 13 4.27 3.14 -4.48
C PRO A 13 3.12 4.14 -4.39
N GLU A 14 2.40 4.33 -5.49
CA GLU A 14 1.41 5.41 -5.58
C GLU A 14 0.35 5.26 -4.47
N PRO A 15 0.10 6.31 -3.67
CA PRO A 15 -0.97 6.29 -2.68
C PRO A 15 -2.30 5.89 -3.33
N GLY A 16 -3.01 4.98 -2.67
CA GLY A 16 -4.27 4.41 -3.17
C GLY A 16 -4.11 3.13 -3.99
N SER A 17 -2.89 2.78 -4.43
CA SER A 17 -2.59 1.49 -5.05
C SER A 17 -2.53 0.36 -4.01
N PHE A 18 -2.64 -0.89 -4.45
CA PHE A 18 -2.46 -2.06 -3.59
C PHE A 18 -1.07 -2.66 -3.77
N ALA A 19 -0.49 -3.04 -2.64
CA ALA A 19 0.81 -3.69 -2.58
C ALA A 19 0.77 -4.93 -1.69
N VAL A 20 1.76 -5.80 -1.89
CA VAL A 20 2.03 -6.99 -1.07
C VAL A 20 3.25 -6.70 -0.22
N ASP A 21 3.11 -6.94 1.08
CA ASP A 21 4.22 -7.07 2.00
C ASP A 21 4.81 -8.48 1.85
N VAL A 22 5.97 -8.62 1.21
CA VAL A 22 6.52 -9.96 0.93
C VAL A 22 7.09 -10.66 2.17
N ARG A 23 7.18 -9.97 3.31
CA ARG A 23 7.65 -10.58 4.58
C ARG A 23 6.67 -11.63 5.08
N ASP A 24 5.37 -11.42 4.85
CA ASP A 24 4.29 -12.28 5.34
C ASP A 24 3.15 -12.51 4.34
N GLY A 25 3.24 -11.93 3.13
CA GLY A 25 2.27 -12.11 2.07
C GLY A 25 0.99 -11.28 2.22
N ARG A 26 0.91 -10.37 3.20
CA ARG A 26 -0.28 -9.54 3.40
C ARG A 26 -0.45 -8.52 2.28
N VAL A 27 -1.69 -8.32 1.84
CA VAL A 27 -2.07 -7.30 0.85
C VAL A 27 -2.65 -6.10 1.58
N GLY A 28 -2.17 -4.90 1.23
CA GLY A 28 -2.67 -3.64 1.78
C GLY A 28 -2.77 -2.54 0.75
N ARG A 29 -3.64 -1.57 1.03
CA ARG A 29 -3.71 -0.31 0.29
C ARG A 29 -2.64 0.63 0.81
N VAL A 30 -1.87 1.22 -0.09
CA VAL A 30 -0.87 2.25 0.25
C VAL A 30 -1.61 3.51 0.69
N THR A 31 -1.40 3.94 1.93
CA THR A 31 -1.99 5.18 2.45
C THR A 31 -0.98 6.33 2.50
N GLY A 32 0.31 6.03 2.44
CA GLY A 32 1.38 7.02 2.42
C GLY A 32 2.69 6.42 2.93
N HIS A 33 3.54 7.26 3.50
CA HIS A 33 4.83 6.87 4.09
C HIS A 33 4.96 7.45 5.50
N VAL A 34 5.68 6.74 6.35
CA VAL A 34 6.12 7.25 7.66
C VAL A 34 7.59 6.97 7.86
N GLY A 35 8.38 8.04 7.82
CA GLY A 35 9.83 7.93 7.68
C GLY A 35 10.17 7.11 6.42
N PRO A 36 11.07 6.12 6.52
CA PRO A 36 11.46 5.30 5.36
C PRO A 36 10.43 4.23 5.00
N TYR A 37 9.36 4.04 5.78
CA TYR A 37 8.43 2.93 5.61
C TYR A 37 7.21 3.32 4.78
N VAL A 38 6.73 2.39 3.96
CA VAL A 38 5.43 2.47 3.29
C VAL A 38 4.35 2.10 4.29
N ARG A 39 3.33 2.94 4.43
CA ARG A 39 2.17 2.64 5.28
C ARG A 39 1.08 1.94 4.47
N LEU A 40 0.68 0.77 4.95
CA LEU A 40 -0.33 -0.09 4.34
C LEU A 40 -1.54 -0.26 5.27
N ARG A 41 -2.73 -0.33 4.67
CA ARG A 41 -3.98 -0.63 5.38
C ARG A 41 -4.65 -1.88 4.83
N PRO A 42 -5.22 -2.77 5.68
CA PRO A 42 -5.86 -3.98 5.17
C PRO A 42 -7.15 -3.61 4.42
N PRO A 43 -7.47 -4.25 3.27
CA PRO A 43 -8.71 -3.96 2.53
C PRO A 43 -9.96 -4.36 3.30
N GLY A 44 -9.88 -5.43 4.11
CA GLY A 44 -10.93 -5.82 5.06
C GLY A 44 -10.95 -4.99 6.33
N GLY A 45 -10.14 -3.93 6.40
CA GLY A 45 -9.85 -3.07 7.54
C GLY A 45 -9.20 -3.79 8.73
N GLY A 46 -9.06 -3.07 9.83
CA GLY A 46 -8.11 -3.38 10.89
C GLY A 46 -6.99 -2.33 10.93
N PRO A 47 -5.96 -2.56 11.77
CA PRO A 47 -4.88 -1.60 11.96
C PRO A 47 -4.00 -1.48 10.72
N GLU A 48 -3.55 -0.26 10.45
CA GLU A 48 -2.48 -0.03 9.48
C GLU A 48 -1.16 -0.64 9.98
N TRP A 49 -0.25 -0.92 9.05
CA TRP A 49 1.09 -1.38 9.37
C TRP A 49 2.13 -0.74 8.47
N ASP A 50 3.36 -0.69 9.00
CA ASP A 50 4.52 -0.15 8.29
C ASP A 50 5.28 -1.30 7.60
N CYS A 51 5.56 -1.10 6.32
CA CYS A 51 6.28 -2.04 5.46
C CYS A 51 7.61 -1.41 4.98
N PRO A 52 8.75 -2.10 5.14
CA PRO A 52 10.02 -1.67 4.57
C PRO A 52 9.91 -1.56 3.06
N PRO A 53 10.41 -0.49 2.43
CA PRO A 53 10.25 -0.24 1.00
C PRO A 53 10.85 -1.38 0.16
N GLU A 54 11.93 -2.01 0.62
CA GLU A 54 12.55 -3.17 -0.03
C GLU A 54 11.66 -4.42 -0.03
N SER A 55 10.67 -4.48 0.86
CA SER A 55 9.70 -5.58 1.02
C SER A 55 8.33 -5.29 0.39
N VAL A 56 8.12 -4.08 -0.13
CA VAL A 56 6.87 -3.72 -0.80
C VAL A 56 6.93 -4.11 -2.27
N ARG A 57 5.94 -4.87 -2.75
CA ARG A 57 5.80 -5.20 -4.17
C ARG A 57 4.41 -4.82 -4.67
N PRO A 58 4.25 -4.37 -5.92
CA PRO A 58 2.93 -4.16 -6.50
C PRO A 58 2.08 -5.42 -6.40
N ALA A 59 0.81 -5.28 -6.00
CA ALA A 59 -0.10 -6.41 -5.99
C ALA A 59 -0.44 -6.83 -7.43
N SER A 60 -0.49 -8.13 -7.68
CA SER A 60 -0.94 -8.64 -8.99
C SER A 60 -2.40 -8.25 -9.24
N PRO A 61 -2.86 -8.17 -10.50
CA PRO A 61 -4.23 -7.77 -10.82
C PRO A 61 -5.30 -8.59 -10.09
N GLY A 62 -5.09 -9.90 -9.93
CA GLY A 62 -6.00 -10.77 -9.18
C GLY A 62 -6.08 -10.42 -7.69
N LEU A 63 -4.97 -10.02 -7.07
CA LEU A 63 -4.95 -9.56 -5.68
C LEU A 63 -5.61 -8.18 -5.54
N VAL A 64 -5.37 -7.27 -6.49
CA VAL A 64 -6.03 -5.95 -6.53
C VAL A 64 -7.55 -6.12 -6.59
N LEU A 65 -8.05 -6.99 -7.47
CA LEU A 65 -9.48 -7.25 -7.60
C LEU A 65 -10.08 -7.79 -6.30
N ARG A 66 -9.43 -8.79 -5.68
CA ARG A 66 -9.87 -9.34 -4.38
C ARG A 66 -9.87 -8.28 -3.28
N ALA A 67 -8.84 -7.44 -3.23
CA ALA A 67 -8.75 -6.37 -2.25
C ALA A 67 -9.89 -5.35 -2.40
N ARG A 68 -10.18 -4.91 -3.63
CA ARG A 68 -11.32 -4.01 -3.91
C ARG A 68 -12.67 -4.62 -3.54
N VAL A 69 -12.90 -5.90 -3.88
CA VAL A 69 -14.13 -6.61 -3.47
C VAL A 69 -14.24 -6.67 -1.95
N THR A 70 -13.12 -6.89 -1.25
CA THR A 70 -13.10 -6.91 0.21
C THR A 70 -13.44 -5.55 0.81
N GLU A 71 -12.92 -4.44 0.26
CA GLU A 71 -13.30 -3.07 0.67
C GLU A 71 -14.81 -2.85 0.50
N VAL A 72 -15.37 -3.14 -0.68
CA VAL A 72 -16.80 -2.98 -0.97
C VAL A 72 -17.66 -3.84 -0.05
N ASN A 73 -17.27 -5.10 0.18
CA ASN A 73 -17.98 -5.99 1.09
C ASN A 73 -17.97 -5.45 2.53
N ARG A 74 -16.85 -4.88 2.98
CA ARG A 74 -16.75 -4.25 4.30
C ARG A 74 -17.67 -3.05 4.40
N GLU A 75 -17.68 -2.16 3.41
CA GLU A 75 -18.56 -0.99 3.38
C GLU A 75 -20.04 -1.38 3.44
N GLY A 76 -20.44 -2.43 2.72
CA GLY A 76 -21.79 -2.97 2.77
C GLY A 76 -22.17 -3.65 4.09
N GLN A 77 -21.18 -4.06 4.90
CA GLN A 77 -21.38 -4.70 6.21
C GLN A 77 -21.44 -3.70 7.38
N LEU A 78 -21.09 -2.43 7.16
CA LEU A 78 -21.20 -1.40 8.20
C LEU A 78 -22.66 -0.94 8.33
N PRO A 79 -23.20 -0.81 9.55
CA PRO A 79 -24.52 -0.22 9.75
C PRO A 79 -24.53 1.22 9.21
N ARG A 80 -25.59 1.57 8.47
CA ARG A 80 -25.80 2.91 7.90
C ARG A 80 -26.13 3.95 8.95
#